data_AF-A0A0C9TSR9-F1
#
_entry.id   AF-A0A0C9TSR9-F1
#
_cell.length_a   1.000
_cell.length_b   1.000
_cell.length_c   1.000
_cell.angle_alpha   90.00
_cell.angle_beta   90.00
_cell.angle_gamma   90.00
#
_symmetry.space_group_name_H-M   'P 1'
#
loop_
_entity.id
_entity.type
_entity.pdbx_description
1 polymer ?
#
loop_
_entity_poly.entity_id
_entity_poly.type
_entity_poly.pdbx_seq_one_letter_code
_entity_poly.pdbx_strand_id
1 'polypeptide(L)'
;GLPAVHTVRNNMLSIKITPTIGSITSETTAQNIRSVVIEPCAQSGQTTLRGVSLLTDETALEEAATYHPAQNGVGGLCWKHAGVVYPYLDTYDSAEQLAQKISSGNVHLGKEMSVIVAHCFSEDQTYPVLAAPSCKGEDHIDWEALMYNIIKSWYDNDAHKKVGPLWSFATDGDATCRKAGHKIFLQVKLIPSSPIYGILSGLAGLNLYTGPHDMTLDFDYKHILKHKLFFELSPKSG
;
A
#
# COMPACT_ATOMS: atom_id res chain seq x y z
N GLY A 1 22.35 -27.87 -19.42
CA GLY A 1 22.89 -27.37 -18.15
C GLY A 1 22.03 -26.22 -17.69
N LEU A 2 21.70 -26.14 -16.40
CA LEU A 2 20.97 -25.01 -15.85
C LEU A 2 21.93 -23.82 -15.61
N PRO A 3 21.47 -22.57 -15.75
CA PRO A 3 22.28 -21.40 -15.49
C PRO A 3 22.71 -21.33 -14.02
N ALA A 4 23.84 -20.67 -13.76
CA ALA A 4 24.28 -20.41 -12.40
C ALA A 4 23.31 -19.47 -11.66
N VAL A 5 23.21 -19.60 -10.34
CA VAL A 5 22.34 -18.76 -9.50
C VAL A 5 22.62 -17.27 -9.69
N HIS A 6 23.89 -16.88 -9.88
CA HIS A 6 24.24 -15.49 -10.17
C HIS A 6 23.64 -15.01 -11.50
N THR A 7 23.68 -15.87 -12.54
CA THR A 7 23.14 -15.57 -13.86
C THR A 7 21.63 -15.42 -13.79
N VAL A 8 20.95 -16.30 -13.03
CA VAL A 8 19.50 -16.17 -12.80
C VAL A 8 19.20 -14.86 -12.07
N ARG A 9 19.88 -14.56 -10.95
CA ARG A 9 19.64 -13.32 -10.18
C ARG A 9 19.87 -12.04 -10.99
N ASN A 10 20.89 -12.02 -11.85
CA ASN A 10 21.23 -10.85 -12.66
C ASN A 10 20.30 -10.66 -13.87
N ASN A 11 19.70 -11.75 -14.37
CA ASN A 11 18.81 -11.72 -15.54
C ASN A 11 17.33 -11.93 -15.19
N MET A 12 16.99 -12.07 -13.90
CA MET A 12 15.61 -12.17 -13.45
C MET A 12 14.95 -10.80 -13.59
N LEU A 13 14.08 -10.66 -14.58
CA LEU A 13 13.15 -9.54 -14.73
C LEU A 13 12.16 -9.58 -13.56
N SER A 14 12.58 -9.02 -12.44
CA SER A 14 11.76 -8.86 -11.24
C SER A 14 11.43 -7.39 -11.08
N ILE A 15 10.16 -7.10 -10.84
CA ILE A 15 9.75 -5.80 -10.30
C ILE A 15 10.40 -5.67 -8.93
N LYS A 16 11.30 -4.69 -8.79
CA LYS A 16 11.98 -4.42 -7.54
C LYS A 16 11.31 -3.24 -6.84
N ILE A 17 10.53 -3.53 -5.82
CA ILE A 17 10.10 -2.50 -4.87
C ILE A 17 11.24 -2.22 -3.90
N THR A 18 11.42 -0.94 -3.59
CA THR A 18 12.26 -0.54 -2.47
C THR A 18 11.41 -0.51 -1.20
N PRO A 19 11.72 -1.33 -0.18
CA PRO A 19 11.00 -1.26 1.10
C PRO A 19 11.22 0.10 1.74
N THR A 20 10.21 0.60 2.45
CA THR A 20 10.31 1.88 3.15
C THR A 20 11.38 1.80 4.24
N ILE A 21 12.32 2.75 4.17
CA ILE A 21 13.30 3.01 5.21
C ILE A 21 12.89 4.34 5.86
N GLY A 22 12.58 4.32 7.15
CA GLY A 22 12.10 5.52 7.84
C GLY A 22 10.61 5.76 7.65
N SER A 23 10.23 7.04 7.59
CA SER A 23 8.85 7.46 7.33
C SER A 23 8.47 7.32 5.85
N ILE A 24 7.19 7.08 5.60
CA ILE A 24 6.65 7.09 4.24
C ILE A 24 6.62 8.53 3.74
N THR A 25 7.24 8.78 2.59
CA THR A 25 7.29 10.11 1.96
C THR A 25 6.67 10.08 0.57
N SER A 26 6.20 11.23 0.10
CA SER A 26 5.69 11.34 -1.27
C SER A 26 6.78 11.02 -2.31
N GLU A 27 8.04 11.37 -2.03
CA GLU A 27 9.21 11.08 -2.87
C GLU A 27 9.43 9.57 -3.05
N THR A 28 9.51 8.83 -1.94
CA THR A 28 9.73 7.37 -1.96
C THR A 28 8.55 6.65 -2.61
N THR A 29 7.34 7.10 -2.34
CA THR A 29 6.12 6.60 -2.98
C THR A 29 6.14 6.85 -4.50
N ALA A 30 6.48 8.07 -4.92
CA ALA A 30 6.55 8.45 -6.32
C ALA A 30 7.60 7.63 -7.07
N GLN A 31 8.77 7.42 -6.44
CA GLN A 31 9.83 6.61 -7.00
C GLN A 31 9.39 5.15 -7.19
N ASN A 32 8.72 4.56 -6.20
CA ASN A 32 8.15 3.21 -6.34
C ASN A 32 7.08 3.15 -7.43
N ILE A 33 6.13 4.09 -7.48
CA ILE A 33 5.11 4.13 -8.55
C ILE A 33 5.78 4.19 -9.94
N ARG A 34 6.84 4.99 -10.06
CA ARG A 34 7.58 5.12 -11.32
C ARG A 34 8.28 3.81 -11.70
N SER A 35 9.10 3.25 -10.82
CA SER A 35 9.94 2.09 -11.13
C SER A 35 9.18 0.77 -11.18
N VAL A 36 8.10 0.65 -10.42
CA VAL A 36 7.33 -0.59 -10.30
C VAL A 36 6.17 -0.62 -11.28
N VAL A 37 5.53 0.52 -11.58
CA VAL A 37 4.33 0.55 -12.42
C VAL A 37 4.60 1.20 -13.77
N ILE A 38 5.00 2.47 -13.77
CA ILE A 38 5.05 3.27 -15.00
C ILE A 38 6.10 2.74 -15.98
N GLU A 39 7.33 2.50 -15.52
CA GLU A 39 8.43 2.02 -16.35
C GLU A 39 8.15 0.62 -16.92
N PRO A 40 7.70 -0.37 -16.13
CA PRO A 40 7.34 -1.68 -16.67
C PRO A 40 6.18 -1.64 -17.67
N CYS A 41 5.11 -0.86 -17.40
CA CYS A 41 4.02 -0.69 -18.36
C CYS A 41 4.55 -0.11 -19.69
N ALA A 42 5.40 0.93 -19.63
CA ALA A 42 5.99 1.53 -20.82
C ALA A 42 6.89 0.54 -21.60
N GLN A 43 7.71 -0.26 -20.89
CA GLN A 43 8.60 -1.25 -21.50
C GLN A 43 7.84 -2.42 -22.15
N SER A 44 6.68 -2.79 -21.61
CA SER A 44 5.81 -3.82 -22.19
C SER A 44 5.09 -3.38 -23.47
N GLY A 45 5.18 -2.09 -23.84
CA GLY A 45 4.46 -1.52 -24.98
C GLY A 45 2.96 -1.36 -24.74
N GLN A 46 2.51 -1.46 -23.49
CA GLN A 46 1.10 -1.22 -23.13
C GLN A 46 0.78 0.26 -23.28
N THR A 47 -0.09 0.59 -24.24
CA THR A 47 -0.54 1.97 -24.52
C THR A 47 -1.98 2.23 -24.10
N THR A 48 -2.74 1.17 -23.81
CA THR A 48 -4.14 1.28 -23.42
C THR A 48 -4.23 1.55 -21.92
N LEU A 49 -4.86 2.66 -21.56
CA LEU A 49 -5.13 2.99 -20.16
C LEU A 49 -6.15 2.03 -19.57
N ARG A 50 -5.91 1.61 -18.34
CA ARG A 50 -6.75 0.66 -17.60
C ARG A 50 -7.23 1.30 -16.31
N GLY A 51 -8.40 0.86 -15.85
CA GLY A 51 -8.76 1.09 -14.45
C GLY A 51 -7.71 0.48 -13.55
N VAL A 52 -7.44 1.11 -12.41
CA VAL A 52 -6.50 0.58 -11.41
C VAL A 52 -7.18 0.49 -10.05
N SER A 53 -7.04 -0.65 -9.39
CA SER A 53 -7.41 -0.84 -7.99
C SER A 53 -6.14 -0.79 -7.14
N LEU A 54 -6.16 0.00 -6.07
CA LEU A 54 -5.15 -0.11 -5.02
C LEU A 54 -5.64 -1.16 -4.02
N LEU A 55 -4.84 -2.19 -3.75
CA LEU A 55 -5.17 -3.24 -2.79
C LEU A 55 -4.18 -3.16 -1.64
N THR A 56 -4.67 -3.20 -0.40
CA THR A 56 -3.80 -3.22 0.78
C THR A 56 -4.10 -4.40 1.68
N ASP A 57 -3.03 -4.94 2.25
CA ASP A 57 -3.06 -5.98 3.27
C ASP A 57 -1.78 -5.88 4.12
N GLU A 58 -1.76 -6.60 5.24
CA GLU A 58 -0.63 -6.70 6.14
C GLU A 58 -0.14 -8.14 6.22
N THR A 59 1.18 -8.34 6.26
CA THR A 59 1.78 -9.67 6.43
C THR A 59 2.76 -9.69 7.58
N ALA A 60 2.78 -10.78 8.36
CA ALA A 60 3.67 -10.92 9.51
C ALA A 60 5.15 -10.83 9.10
N LEU A 61 5.93 -10.18 9.95
CA LEU A 61 7.39 -10.08 9.85
C LEU A 61 8.06 -10.65 11.09
N GLU A 62 9.31 -11.05 10.94
CA GLU A 62 10.21 -11.17 12.07
C GLU A 62 10.61 -9.76 12.54
N GLU A 63 10.50 -9.50 13.84
CA GLU A 63 10.88 -8.22 14.45
C GLU A 63 12.41 -8.07 14.44
N ALA A 64 12.97 -7.57 13.33
CA ALA A 64 14.40 -7.43 13.13
C ALA A 64 14.78 -6.16 12.35
N ALA A 65 15.80 -5.46 12.83
CA ALA A 65 16.49 -4.44 12.05
C ALA A 65 17.37 -5.14 10.99
N THR A 66 17.31 -4.67 9.76
CA THR A 66 18.07 -5.25 8.64
C THR A 66 18.91 -4.19 7.96
N TYR A 67 20.14 -4.53 7.59
CA TYR A 67 20.96 -3.64 6.79
C TYR A 67 20.53 -3.71 5.32
N HIS A 68 20.30 -2.55 4.71
CA HIS A 68 19.91 -2.38 3.31
C HIS A 68 21.06 -1.73 2.53
N PRO A 69 21.94 -2.52 1.88
CA PRO A 69 23.21 -2.03 1.35
C PRO A 69 23.07 -0.96 0.27
N ALA A 70 22.01 -1.04 -0.55
CA ALA A 70 21.83 -0.12 -1.68
C ALA A 70 21.62 1.35 -1.26
N GLN A 71 21.24 1.57 0.00
CA GLN A 71 21.03 2.92 0.55
C GLN A 71 21.91 3.18 1.78
N ASN A 72 22.80 2.25 2.14
CA ASN A 72 23.50 2.28 3.42
C ASN A 72 22.54 2.47 4.62
N GLY A 73 21.33 1.90 4.53
CA GLY A 73 20.22 2.18 5.45
C GLY A 73 19.85 1.00 6.35
N VAL A 74 19.10 1.28 7.41
CA VAL A 74 18.51 0.27 8.30
C VAL A 74 17.02 0.14 8.02
N GLY A 75 16.64 -1.00 7.47
CA GLY A 75 15.24 -1.40 7.26
C GLY A 75 14.65 -2.13 8.49
N GLY A 76 13.36 -2.42 8.41
CA GLY A 76 12.61 -3.11 9.48
C GLY A 76 12.11 -2.21 10.60
N LEU A 77 12.31 -0.89 10.51
CA LEU A 77 11.77 0.09 11.45
C LEU A 77 10.33 0.43 11.08
N CYS A 78 9.45 0.56 12.06
CA CYS A 78 8.05 0.87 11.78
C CYS A 78 7.89 2.28 11.22
N TRP A 79 7.07 2.44 10.18
CA TRP A 79 6.98 3.71 9.45
C TRP A 79 6.40 4.87 10.27
N LYS A 80 5.54 4.58 11.26
CA LYS A 80 4.97 5.59 12.17
C LYS A 80 6.02 6.27 13.04
N HIS A 81 6.93 5.49 13.64
CA HIS A 81 7.88 6.01 14.62
C HIS A 81 9.27 6.27 14.04
N ALA A 82 9.60 5.74 12.86
CA ALA A 82 10.94 5.88 12.31
C ALA A 82 11.31 7.32 11.89
N GLY A 83 10.36 8.25 11.83
CA GLY A 83 10.62 9.67 11.51
C GLY A 83 11.42 10.43 12.56
N VAL A 84 11.62 9.85 13.76
CA VAL A 84 12.39 10.49 14.85
C VAL A 84 13.88 10.14 14.83
N VAL A 85 14.34 9.40 13.82
CA VAL A 85 15.74 8.97 13.66
C VAL A 85 16.23 9.17 12.23
N TYR A 86 17.55 9.31 12.08
CA TYR A 86 18.22 9.22 10.79
C TYR A 86 18.56 7.74 10.52
N PRO A 87 17.91 7.07 9.55
CA PRO A 87 17.99 5.61 9.41
C PRO A 87 19.19 5.14 8.56
N TYR A 88 20.17 6.00 8.29
CA TYR A 88 21.32 5.69 7.44
C TYR A 88 22.61 5.61 8.26
N LEU A 89 23.49 4.67 7.91
CA LEU A 89 24.72 4.34 8.64
C LEU A 89 25.93 5.11 8.10
N ASP A 90 25.80 6.42 7.97
CA ASP A 90 26.83 7.26 7.37
C ASP A 90 27.93 7.63 8.38
N THR A 91 27.60 7.65 9.68
CA THR A 91 28.53 7.95 10.77
C THR A 91 28.33 7.02 11.96
N TYR A 92 29.35 6.87 12.81
CA TYR A 92 29.22 6.13 14.07
C TYR A 92 28.09 6.69 14.95
N ASP A 93 28.02 8.02 15.07
CA ASP A 93 27.00 8.70 15.89
C ASP A 93 25.59 8.41 15.40
N SER A 94 25.38 8.34 14.08
CA SER A 94 24.06 7.98 13.51
C SER A 94 23.67 6.55 13.84
N ALA A 95 24.62 5.61 13.79
CA ALA A 95 24.39 4.22 14.13
C ALA A 95 24.12 4.04 15.63
N GLU A 96 24.86 4.72 16.49
CA GLU A 96 24.69 4.67 17.94
C GLU A 96 23.35 5.28 18.37
N GLN A 97 22.97 6.45 17.84
CA GLN A 97 21.68 7.07 18.13
C GLN A 97 20.51 6.19 17.69
N LEU A 98 20.60 5.56 16.51
CA LEU A 98 19.58 4.65 16.03
C LEU A 98 19.44 3.44 16.97
N ALA A 99 20.55 2.81 17.36
CA ALA A 99 20.54 1.68 18.28
C ALA A 99 19.95 2.05 19.65
N GLN A 100 20.30 3.22 20.18
CA GLN A 100 19.74 3.74 21.44
C GLN A 100 18.24 3.98 21.33
N LYS A 101 17.74 4.54 20.21
CA LYS A 101 16.32 4.81 20.00
C LYS A 101 15.48 3.56 19.83
N ILE A 102 16.05 2.52 19.21
CA ILE A 102 15.43 1.18 19.17
C ILE A 102 15.41 0.59 20.58
N SER A 103 16.53 0.60 21.30
CA SER A 103 16.64 0.00 22.64
C SER A 103 15.77 0.70 23.70
N SER A 104 15.52 1.99 23.55
CA SER A 104 14.65 2.78 24.45
C SER A 104 13.16 2.67 24.12
N GLY A 105 12.81 2.03 22.99
CA GLY A 105 11.43 1.94 22.54
C GLY A 105 10.87 3.23 21.94
N ASN A 106 11.70 4.21 21.61
CA ASN A 106 11.27 5.40 20.88
C ASN A 106 11.05 5.13 19.38
N VAL A 107 11.72 4.11 18.84
CA VAL A 107 11.51 3.56 17.50
C VAL A 107 11.23 2.08 17.65
N HIS A 108 10.20 1.58 16.98
CA HIS A 108 9.84 0.17 17.04
C HIS A 108 10.32 -0.58 15.79
N LEU A 109 10.57 -1.87 15.97
CA LEU A 109 10.69 -2.80 14.84
C LEU A 109 9.31 -3.12 14.29
N GLY A 110 9.26 -3.41 13.00
CA GLY A 110 8.04 -3.86 12.33
C GLY A 110 7.67 -5.27 12.75
N LYS A 111 6.41 -5.44 13.16
CA LYS A 111 5.77 -6.73 13.43
C LYS A 111 5.09 -7.29 12.18
N GLU A 112 4.65 -6.38 11.32
CA GLU A 112 4.02 -6.67 10.04
C GLU A 112 4.60 -5.77 8.96
N MET A 113 4.37 -6.13 7.70
CA MET A 113 4.61 -5.29 6.54
C MET A 113 3.25 -4.85 6.01
N SER A 114 2.94 -3.57 6.10
CA SER A 114 1.81 -3.00 5.35
C SER A 114 2.22 -2.91 3.89
N VAL A 115 1.47 -3.57 3.01
CA VAL A 115 1.72 -3.60 1.57
C VAL A 115 0.57 -2.92 0.86
N ILE A 116 0.89 -2.07 -0.12
CA ILE A 116 -0.09 -1.55 -1.08
C ILE A 116 0.38 -1.93 -2.48
N VAL A 117 -0.50 -2.58 -3.23
CA VAL A 117 -0.26 -2.96 -4.61
C VAL A 117 -1.24 -2.22 -5.53
N ALA A 118 -0.78 -1.83 -6.70
CA ALA A 118 -1.62 -1.41 -7.81
C ALA A 118 -1.93 -2.64 -8.68
N HIS A 119 -3.22 -2.84 -8.99
CA HIS A 119 -3.68 -3.87 -9.89
C HIS A 119 -4.46 -3.23 -11.04
N CYS A 120 -3.94 -3.41 -12.25
CA CYS A 120 -4.58 -2.94 -13.47
C CYS A 120 -5.65 -3.94 -13.91
N PHE A 121 -6.88 -3.48 -14.13
CA PHE A 121 -7.93 -4.37 -14.64
C PHE A 121 -7.52 -4.98 -15.97
N SER A 122 -7.96 -6.22 -16.21
CA SER A 122 -7.61 -7.07 -17.37
C SER A 122 -6.12 -7.47 -17.47
N GLU A 123 -5.40 -7.44 -16.35
CA GLU A 123 -4.06 -8.01 -16.20
C GLU A 123 -4.04 -9.02 -15.07
N ASP A 124 -3.11 -9.98 -15.11
CA ASP A 124 -2.86 -10.89 -13.99
C ASP A 124 -1.78 -10.36 -13.04
N GLN A 125 -1.08 -9.29 -13.43
CA GLN A 125 0.04 -8.73 -12.68
C GLN A 125 -0.43 -7.77 -11.58
N THR A 126 0.35 -7.70 -10.51
CA THR A 126 0.22 -6.72 -9.43
C THR A 126 1.54 -5.99 -9.24
N TYR A 127 1.46 -4.70 -8.97
CA TYR A 127 2.62 -3.82 -8.86
C TYR A 127 2.71 -3.27 -7.44
N PRO A 128 3.60 -3.79 -6.57
CA PRO A 128 3.75 -3.27 -5.21
C PRO A 128 4.28 -1.84 -5.24
N VAL A 129 3.48 -0.89 -4.77
CA VAL A 129 3.83 0.53 -4.71
C VAL A 129 4.32 0.94 -3.31
N LEU A 130 3.97 0.16 -2.29
CA LEU A 130 4.41 0.34 -0.91
C LEU A 130 4.69 -1.00 -0.24
N ALA A 131 5.78 -1.06 0.51
CA ALA A 131 6.06 -2.10 1.49
C ALA A 131 6.70 -1.40 2.70
N ALA A 132 5.92 -1.16 3.74
CA ALA A 132 6.33 -0.39 4.91
C ALA A 132 6.15 -1.21 6.20
N PRO A 133 7.21 -1.40 7.02
CA PRO A 133 7.06 -2.12 8.28
C PRO A 133 6.13 -1.38 9.23
N SER A 134 5.21 -2.11 9.86
CA SER A 134 4.19 -1.61 10.79
C SER A 134 4.43 -2.21 12.17
N CYS A 135 4.26 -1.41 13.22
CA CYS A 135 4.33 -1.90 14.60
C CYS A 135 2.95 -2.23 15.17
N LYS A 136 1.89 -2.14 14.35
CA LYS A 136 0.46 -2.16 14.74
C LYS A 136 0.07 -1.01 15.70
N GLY A 137 0.90 0.03 15.78
CA GLY A 137 0.64 1.23 16.56
C GLY A 137 -0.05 2.33 15.76
N GLU A 138 -0.20 2.12 14.46
CA GLU A 138 -0.84 2.97 13.47
C GLU A 138 -2.35 3.05 13.75
N ASP A 139 -2.92 4.25 13.67
CA ASP A 139 -4.37 4.47 13.82
C ASP A 139 -5.02 4.94 12.51
N HIS A 140 -6.32 5.19 12.56
CA HIS A 140 -7.09 5.58 11.38
C HIS A 140 -6.65 6.93 10.77
N ILE A 141 -6.04 7.84 11.54
CA ILE A 141 -5.50 9.10 11.04
C ILE A 141 -4.21 8.82 10.26
N ASP A 142 -3.36 7.94 10.79
CA ASP A 142 -2.14 7.50 10.10
C ASP A 142 -2.48 6.82 8.76
N TRP A 143 -3.48 5.93 8.76
CA TRP A 143 -3.98 5.27 7.55
C TRP A 143 -4.64 6.24 6.56
N GLU A 144 -5.39 7.24 7.06
CA GLU A 144 -5.99 8.26 6.22
C GLU A 144 -4.89 9.07 5.49
N ALA A 145 -3.86 9.49 6.22
CA ALA A 145 -2.70 10.19 5.66
C ALA A 145 -1.95 9.31 4.64
N LEU A 146 -1.78 8.03 4.93
CA LEU A 146 -1.16 7.07 4.02
C LEU A 146 -1.94 6.93 2.70
N MET A 147 -3.25 6.66 2.79
CA MET A 147 -4.13 6.52 1.62
C MET A 147 -4.10 7.79 0.76
N TYR A 148 -4.20 8.97 1.38
CA TYR A 148 -4.09 10.25 0.67
C TYR A 148 -2.73 10.41 0.00
N ASN A 149 -1.62 10.08 0.68
CA ASN A 149 -0.29 10.20 0.10
C ASN A 149 -0.12 9.30 -1.14
N ILE A 150 -0.57 8.04 -1.09
CA ILE A 150 -0.50 7.13 -2.27
C ILE A 150 -1.33 7.66 -3.43
N ILE A 151 -2.59 8.06 -3.17
CA ILE A 151 -3.49 8.59 -4.21
C ILE A 151 -2.87 9.85 -4.82
N LYS A 152 -2.44 10.80 -3.98
CA LYS A 152 -1.81 12.04 -4.43
C LYS A 152 -0.57 11.75 -5.28
N SER A 153 0.33 10.89 -4.82
CA SER A 153 1.53 10.50 -5.58
C SER A 153 1.18 9.85 -6.92
N TRP A 154 0.10 9.08 -7.03
CA TRP A 154 -0.36 8.52 -8.30
C TRP A 154 -0.74 9.61 -9.32
N TYR A 155 -1.53 10.60 -8.89
CA TYR A 155 -2.00 11.65 -9.79
C TYR A 155 -0.91 12.67 -10.12
N ASP A 156 -0.13 13.11 -9.12
CA ASP A 156 0.93 14.11 -9.29
C ASP A 156 2.10 13.62 -10.17
N ASN A 157 2.29 12.30 -10.29
CA ASN A 157 3.34 11.71 -11.13
C ASN A 157 2.82 11.23 -12.49
N ASP A 158 1.62 11.66 -12.90
CA ASP A 158 0.97 11.31 -14.16
C ASP A 158 0.77 9.80 -14.36
N ALA A 159 0.77 8.99 -13.30
CA ALA A 159 0.49 7.56 -13.41
C ALA A 159 -0.91 7.33 -14.01
N HIS A 160 -1.87 8.20 -13.66
CA HIS A 160 -3.21 8.18 -14.24
C HIS A 160 -3.26 8.41 -15.76
N LYS A 161 -2.28 9.11 -16.35
CA LYS A 161 -2.18 9.36 -17.79
C LYS A 161 -1.38 8.31 -18.54
N LYS A 162 -0.57 7.52 -17.83
CA LYS A 162 0.36 6.52 -18.40
C LYS A 162 -0.12 5.09 -18.21
N VAL A 163 -0.77 4.82 -17.09
CA VAL A 163 -1.28 3.50 -16.70
C VAL A 163 -2.80 3.52 -16.67
N GLY A 164 -3.38 4.54 -16.04
CA GLY A 164 -4.81 4.81 -16.03
C GLY A 164 -5.35 5.22 -14.66
N PRO A 165 -6.61 5.68 -14.60
CA PRO A 165 -7.19 6.26 -13.39
C PRO A 165 -7.39 5.21 -12.29
N LEU A 166 -7.28 5.64 -11.04
CA LEU A 166 -7.68 4.82 -9.91
C LEU A 166 -9.21 4.70 -9.88
N TRP A 167 -9.73 3.48 -9.75
CA TRP A 167 -11.17 3.18 -9.67
C TRP A 167 -11.60 2.78 -8.27
N SER A 168 -10.74 2.08 -7.53
CA SER A 168 -11.07 1.62 -6.19
C SER A 168 -9.85 1.51 -5.30
N PHE A 169 -10.13 1.48 -3.99
CA PHE A 169 -9.20 1.11 -2.94
C PHE A 169 -9.80 -0.06 -2.17
N ALA A 170 -9.13 -1.20 -2.13
CA ALA A 170 -9.60 -2.42 -1.49
C ALA A 170 -8.76 -2.73 -0.25
N THR A 171 -9.42 -3.17 0.82
CA THR A 171 -8.78 -3.54 2.10
C THR A 171 -9.33 -4.87 2.63
N ASP A 172 -8.63 -5.50 3.57
CA ASP A 172 -9.10 -6.68 4.31
C ASP A 172 -10.28 -6.38 5.28
N GLY A 173 -10.57 -5.10 5.50
CA GLY A 173 -11.66 -4.62 6.34
C GLY A 173 -11.33 -4.52 7.82
N ASP A 174 -10.04 -4.51 8.20
CA ASP A 174 -9.63 -4.13 9.56
C ASP A 174 -10.32 -2.82 10.01
N ALA A 175 -10.61 -2.70 11.31
CA ALA A 175 -11.37 -1.57 11.85
C ALA A 175 -10.70 -0.21 11.59
N THR A 176 -9.37 -0.15 11.61
CA THR A 176 -8.56 1.05 11.39
C THR A 176 -8.60 1.46 9.93
N CYS A 177 -8.28 0.53 9.02
CA CYS A 177 -8.37 0.71 7.58
C CYS A 177 -9.78 1.07 7.13
N ARG A 178 -10.79 0.38 7.67
CA ARG A 178 -12.21 0.63 7.39
C ARG A 178 -12.62 2.04 7.80
N LYS A 179 -12.24 2.49 9.00
CA LYS A 179 -12.59 3.85 9.46
C LYS A 179 -11.94 4.92 8.60
N ALA A 180 -10.66 4.76 8.24
CA ALA A 180 -9.95 5.65 7.33
C ALA A 180 -10.61 5.65 5.94
N GLY A 181 -10.85 4.46 5.38
CA GLY A 181 -11.47 4.29 4.07
C GLY A 181 -12.86 4.89 3.98
N HIS A 182 -13.74 4.65 4.96
CA HIS A 182 -15.07 5.27 4.98
C HIS A 182 -14.98 6.80 4.97
N LYS A 183 -14.02 7.37 5.71
CA LYS A 183 -13.84 8.82 5.76
C LYS A 183 -13.35 9.37 4.42
N ILE A 184 -12.49 8.67 3.69
CA ILE A 184 -11.94 9.12 2.39
C ILE A 184 -12.91 8.88 1.24
N PHE A 185 -13.52 7.69 1.19
CA PHE A 185 -14.17 7.18 -0.01
C PHE A 185 -15.70 7.26 0.03
N LEU A 186 -16.29 7.80 1.08
CA LEU A 186 -17.74 8.08 1.15
C LEU A 186 -18.02 9.57 1.40
N GLN A 187 -17.28 10.46 0.72
CA GLN A 187 -17.36 11.91 0.94
C GLN A 187 -18.38 12.58 0.02
N VAL A 188 -18.41 12.20 -1.25
CA VAL A 188 -19.15 12.92 -2.28
C VAL A 188 -20.16 11.98 -2.92
N LYS A 189 -21.43 12.39 -2.94
CA LYS A 189 -22.46 11.65 -3.68
C LYS A 189 -22.22 11.81 -5.18
N LEU A 190 -22.16 10.69 -5.90
CA LEU A 190 -22.05 10.68 -7.36
C LEU A 190 -23.14 11.52 -7.99
N ILE A 191 -22.70 12.39 -8.89
CA ILE A 191 -23.58 13.27 -9.66
C ILE A 191 -23.94 12.62 -11.01
N PRO A 192 -25.09 12.97 -11.62
CA PRO A 192 -25.50 12.39 -12.90
C PRO A 192 -24.51 12.54 -14.06
N SER A 193 -23.61 13.53 -14.00
CA SER A 193 -22.57 13.73 -15.01
C SER A 193 -21.32 12.85 -14.81
N SER A 194 -21.22 12.11 -13.69
CA SER A 194 -20.12 11.17 -13.49
C SER A 194 -20.24 10.00 -14.49
N PRO A 195 -19.13 9.55 -15.12
CA PRO A 195 -19.16 8.43 -16.07
C PRO A 195 -19.76 7.14 -15.51
N ILE A 196 -19.68 6.92 -14.19
CA ILE A 196 -20.16 5.70 -13.54
C ILE A 196 -21.59 5.81 -13.00
N TYR A 197 -22.17 7.01 -12.95
CA TYR A 197 -23.49 7.23 -12.35
C TYR A 197 -24.58 6.41 -13.04
N GLY A 198 -24.60 6.38 -14.37
CA GLY A 198 -25.62 5.63 -15.12
C GLY A 198 -25.63 4.14 -14.82
N ILE A 199 -24.47 3.57 -14.51
CA ILE A 199 -24.32 2.16 -14.15
C ILE A 199 -24.73 1.95 -12.68
N LEU A 200 -24.19 2.77 -11.77
CA LEU A 200 -24.34 2.55 -10.34
C LEU A 200 -25.70 2.98 -9.78
N SER A 201 -26.32 4.01 -10.34
CA SER A 201 -27.62 4.54 -9.85
C SER A 201 -28.78 3.54 -10.01
N GLY A 202 -28.66 2.58 -10.93
CA GLY A 202 -29.64 1.50 -11.11
C GLY A 202 -29.48 0.34 -10.13
N LEU A 203 -28.39 0.27 -9.36
CA LEU A 203 -28.10 -0.83 -8.46
C LEU A 203 -28.73 -0.59 -7.09
N ALA A 204 -29.91 -1.17 -6.87
CA ALA A 204 -30.63 -1.05 -5.61
C ALA A 204 -29.77 -1.51 -4.41
N GLY A 205 -29.65 -0.65 -3.39
CA GLY A 205 -28.87 -0.92 -2.19
C GLY A 205 -27.39 -0.55 -2.28
N LEU A 206 -26.89 -0.17 -3.46
CA LEU A 206 -25.53 0.35 -3.59
C LEU A 206 -25.47 1.80 -3.09
N ASN A 207 -24.48 2.09 -2.24
CA ASN A 207 -24.20 3.44 -1.83
C ASN A 207 -23.59 4.24 -3.00
N LEU A 208 -24.15 5.41 -3.31
CA LEU A 208 -23.67 6.28 -4.39
C LEU A 208 -22.63 7.30 -3.92
N TYR A 209 -22.06 7.16 -2.73
CA TYR A 209 -20.98 8.03 -2.28
C TYR A 209 -19.63 7.45 -2.67
N THR A 210 -18.74 8.32 -3.13
CA THR A 210 -17.38 8.04 -3.58
C THR A 210 -16.38 8.98 -2.93
N GLY A 211 -15.10 8.66 -3.12
CA GLY A 211 -13.98 9.50 -2.74
C GLY A 211 -13.51 10.41 -3.87
N PRO A 212 -12.28 10.94 -3.74
CA PRO A 212 -11.62 11.67 -4.81
C PRO A 212 -11.65 10.91 -6.13
N HIS A 213 -11.86 11.61 -7.25
CA HIS A 213 -11.86 11.03 -8.59
C HIS A 213 -12.88 9.90 -8.81
N ASP A 214 -14.02 9.95 -8.11
CA ASP A 214 -15.06 8.91 -8.14
C ASP A 214 -14.58 7.52 -7.66
N MET A 215 -13.47 7.47 -6.91
CA MET A 215 -12.94 6.22 -6.36
C MET A 215 -13.91 5.59 -5.36
N THR A 216 -14.05 4.26 -5.45
CA THR A 216 -14.87 3.45 -4.54
C THR A 216 -14.02 2.74 -3.49
N LEU A 217 -14.61 2.45 -2.33
CA LEU A 217 -14.00 1.60 -1.29
C LEU A 217 -14.54 0.18 -1.44
N ASP A 218 -13.64 -0.80 -1.41
CA ASP A 218 -13.97 -2.22 -1.45
C ASP A 218 -13.38 -2.98 -0.25
N PHE A 219 -14.00 -4.09 0.09
CA PHE A 219 -13.58 -4.98 1.16
C PHE A 219 -13.54 -6.42 0.64
N ASP A 220 -12.49 -7.17 0.96
CA ASP A 220 -12.43 -8.57 0.53
C ASP A 220 -13.64 -9.35 1.04
N TYR A 221 -14.49 -9.78 0.10
CA TYR A 221 -15.71 -10.53 0.38
C TYR A 221 -15.43 -11.81 1.17
N LYS A 222 -14.24 -12.41 1.04
CA LYS A 222 -13.84 -13.59 1.81
C LYS A 222 -13.81 -13.28 3.31
N HIS A 223 -13.37 -12.10 3.70
CA HIS A 223 -13.35 -11.68 5.10
C HIS A 223 -14.78 -11.49 5.63
N ILE A 224 -15.68 -10.96 4.80
CA ILE A 224 -17.11 -10.83 5.13
C ILE A 224 -17.76 -12.21 5.32
N LEU A 225 -17.49 -13.16 4.43
CA LEU A 225 -18.04 -14.52 4.50
C LEU A 225 -17.51 -15.29 5.71
N LYS A 226 -16.19 -15.26 5.95
CA LYS A 226 -15.57 -15.89 7.13
C LYS A 226 -16.17 -15.35 8.43
N HIS A 227 -16.36 -14.02 8.50
CA HIS A 227 -16.96 -13.38 9.66
C HIS A 227 -18.40 -13.86 9.89
N LYS A 228 -19.26 -13.83 8.85
CA LYS A 228 -20.65 -14.32 8.97
C LYS A 228 -20.73 -15.79 9.39
N LEU A 229 -19.91 -16.64 8.78
CA LEU A 229 -19.84 -18.06 9.12
C LEU A 229 -19.41 -18.28 10.58
N PHE A 230 -18.44 -17.49 11.07
CA PHE A 230 -18.02 -17.55 12.46
C PHE A 230 -19.16 -17.20 13.43
N PHE A 231 -19.99 -16.20 13.12
CA PHE A 231 -21.16 -15.86 13.94
C PHE A 231 -22.25 -16.93 13.93
N GLU A 232 -22.49 -17.56 12.79
CA GLU A 232 -23.48 -18.63 12.66
C GLU A 232 -23.05 -19.93 13.34
N LEU A 233 -21.75 -20.22 13.38
CA LEU A 233 -21.19 -21.43 13.99
C LEU A 233 -20.75 -21.26 15.44
N SER A 234 -20.70 -20.03 15.97
CA SER A 234 -20.35 -19.79 17.36
C SER A 234 -21.48 -20.28 18.27
N PRO A 235 -21.20 -21.16 19.27
CA PRO A 235 -22.22 -21.58 20.21
C PRO A 235 -22.76 -20.33 20.92
N LYS A 236 -24.08 -20.15 20.88
CA LYS A 236 -24.75 -19.10 21.65
C LYS A 236 -24.41 -19.36 23.12
N SER A 237 -23.54 -18.54 23.70
CA SER A 237 -23.36 -18.49 25.15
C SER A 237 -24.69 -18.06 25.75
N GLY A 238 -25.41 -19.04 26.32
CA GLY A 238 -26.61 -18.84 27.11
C GLY A 238 -26.31 -18.26 28.47
#